data_AF-A0A520ZV66-F1
#
_entry.id   AF-A0A520ZV66-F1
#
_cell.length_a   1.000
_cell.length_b   1.000
_cell.length_c   1.000
_cell.angle_alpha   90.00
_cell.angle_beta   90.00
_cell.angle_gamma   90.00
#
_symmetry.space_group_name_H-M   'P 1'
#
loop_
_entity.id
_entity.type
_entity.pdbx_description
1 polymer ?
#
loop_
_entity_poly.entity_id
_entity_poly.type
_entity_poly.pdbx_seq_one_letter_code
_entity_poly.pdbx_strand_id
1 'polypeptide(L)'
;MPETKVSEVKPLVDTEDEIALVDRMKAGREKIVRELKKVIVGQDEVIQEVLIALFAGGHSLITGVPGLAKTLLIKTIADITQLSFGRIQFTPDLMPADVIGTEVVEEDALTGRRHLKFVKGPI
;
A
#
# COMPACT_ATOMS: atom_id res chain seq x y z
N MET A 1 16.51 -49.38 -12.70
CA MET A 1 15.82 -48.23 -12.06
C MET A 1 16.90 -47.23 -11.70
N PRO A 2 17.00 -46.06 -12.34
CA PRO A 2 18.04 -45.09 -12.03
C PRO A 2 17.59 -44.23 -10.84
N GLU A 3 18.46 -44.11 -9.85
CA GLU A 3 18.27 -43.32 -8.64
C GLU A 3 18.29 -41.81 -8.99
N THR A 4 17.21 -41.12 -8.66
CA THR A 4 17.09 -39.66 -8.79
C THR A 4 18.04 -39.01 -7.78
N LYS A 5 19.14 -38.43 -8.27
CA LYS A 5 20.00 -37.54 -7.49
C LYS A 5 19.16 -36.37 -6.99
N VAL A 6 18.98 -36.29 -5.67
CA VAL A 6 18.45 -35.10 -5.02
C VAL A 6 19.49 -34.00 -5.22
N SER A 7 19.16 -33.02 -6.05
CA SER A 7 20.00 -31.86 -6.32
C SER A 7 20.22 -31.07 -5.02
N GLU A 8 21.48 -30.91 -4.61
CA GLU A 8 21.90 -30.02 -3.52
C GLU A 8 21.38 -28.61 -3.77
N VAL A 9 20.54 -28.11 -2.87
CA VAL A 9 20.13 -26.71 -2.83
C VAL A 9 21.33 -25.92 -2.31
N LYS A 10 22.06 -25.28 -3.22
CA LYS A 10 23.15 -24.37 -2.89
C LYS A 10 22.56 -23.17 -2.09
N PRO A 11 23.10 -22.83 -0.91
CA PRO A 11 22.62 -21.66 -0.17
C PRO A 11 22.85 -20.41 -1.03
N LEU A 12 21.80 -19.61 -1.17
CA LEU A 12 21.74 -18.48 -2.11
C LEU A 12 22.44 -17.21 -1.58
N VAL A 13 22.84 -17.16 -0.30
CA VAL A 13 23.51 -16.02 0.36
C VAL A 13 24.32 -16.54 1.57
N ASP A 14 25.46 -15.93 1.91
CA ASP A 14 26.24 -16.28 3.12
C ASP A 14 25.42 -15.98 4.41
N THR A 15 25.53 -16.84 5.43
CA THR A 15 24.75 -16.72 6.68
C THR A 15 24.96 -15.38 7.40
N GLU A 16 26.14 -14.78 7.25
CA GLU A 16 26.46 -13.46 7.82
C GLU A 16 25.68 -12.33 7.13
N ASP A 17 25.49 -12.42 5.81
CA ASP A 17 24.74 -11.44 5.01
C ASP A 17 23.22 -11.52 5.30
N GLU A 18 22.70 -12.72 5.55
CA GLU A 18 21.30 -12.92 5.95
C GLU A 18 21.01 -12.27 7.30
N ILE A 19 21.90 -12.44 8.30
CA ILE A 19 21.77 -11.81 9.62
C ILE A 19 21.79 -10.29 9.48
N ALA A 20 22.73 -9.75 8.70
CA ALA A 20 22.84 -8.31 8.46
C ALA A 20 21.61 -7.73 7.74
N LEU A 21 20.95 -8.49 6.85
CA LEU A 21 19.72 -8.08 6.20
C LEU A 21 18.55 -8.00 7.20
N VAL A 22 18.40 -9.01 8.06
CA VAL A 22 17.35 -9.04 9.09
C VAL A 22 17.51 -7.87 10.06
N ASP A 23 18.73 -7.57 10.48
CA ASP A 23 19.01 -6.44 11.37
C ASP A 23 18.65 -5.09 10.74
N ARG A 24 18.97 -4.92 9.44
CA ARG A 24 18.58 -3.71 8.69
C ARG A 24 17.06 -3.57 8.60
N MET A 25 16.33 -4.65 8.31
CA MET A 25 14.86 -4.63 8.28
C MET A 25 14.26 -4.28 9.64
N LYS A 26 14.79 -4.89 10.71
CA LYS A 26 14.35 -4.62 12.09
C LYS A 26 14.57 -3.15 12.46
N ALA A 27 15.76 -2.62 12.18
CA ALA A 27 16.07 -1.22 12.42
C ALA A 27 15.19 -0.25 11.61
N GLY A 28 14.88 -0.60 10.35
CA GLY A 28 13.93 0.15 9.52
C GLY A 28 12.53 0.20 10.12
N ARG A 29 11.99 -0.97 10.51
CA ARG A 29 10.69 -1.09 11.18
C ARG A 29 10.64 -0.26 12.47
N GLU A 30 11.67 -0.32 13.30
CA GLU A 30 11.74 0.44 14.55
C GLU A 30 11.71 1.95 14.34
N LYS A 31 12.39 2.44 13.29
CA LYS A 31 12.31 3.86 12.90
C LYS A 31 10.90 4.26 12.49
N ILE A 32 10.25 3.45 11.64
CA ILE A 32 8.86 3.72 11.19
C ILE A 32 7.90 3.77 12.38
N VAL A 33 7.95 2.76 13.26
CA VAL A 33 7.08 2.70 14.45
C VAL A 33 7.33 3.89 15.38
N ARG A 34 8.58 4.31 15.55
CA ARG A 34 8.93 5.47 16.38
C ARG A 34 8.29 6.75 15.84
N GLU A 35 8.33 6.98 14.54
CA GLU A 35 7.70 8.15 13.92
C GLU A 35 6.17 8.08 14.00
N LEU A 36 5.57 6.91 13.78
CA LEU A 36 4.11 6.72 13.91
C LEU A 36 3.59 7.05 15.31
N LYS A 37 4.31 6.63 16.36
CA LYS A 37 3.93 6.86 17.76
C LYS A 37 3.92 8.34 18.18
N LYS A 38 4.52 9.24 17.39
CA LYS A 38 4.44 10.69 17.64
C LYS A 38 3.05 11.25 17.31
N VAL A 39 2.31 10.59 16.42
CA VAL A 39 1.00 11.04 15.91
C VAL A 39 -0.13 10.12 16.38
N ILE A 40 0.12 8.81 16.42
CA ILE A 40 -0.87 7.78 16.76
C ILE A 40 -0.60 7.27 18.18
N VAL A 41 -1.59 7.41 19.06
CA VAL A 41 -1.51 6.99 20.46
C VAL A 41 -2.43 5.78 20.70
N GLY A 42 -1.92 4.74 21.36
CA GLY A 42 -2.73 3.62 21.87
C GLY A 42 -3.18 2.60 20.83
N GLN A 43 -2.57 2.55 19.65
CA GLN A 43 -2.91 1.58 18.58
C GLN A 43 -1.70 0.74 18.13
N ASP A 44 -0.91 0.25 19.09
CA ASP A 44 0.31 -0.51 18.83
C ASP A 44 0.06 -1.78 18.00
N GLU A 45 -0.97 -2.55 18.33
CA GLU A 45 -1.31 -3.80 17.65
C GLU A 45 -1.70 -3.57 16.19
N VAL A 46 -2.61 -2.62 15.94
CA VAL A 46 -3.05 -2.23 14.60
C VAL A 46 -1.87 -1.75 13.75
N ILE A 47 -0.94 -0.97 14.33
CA ILE A 47 0.28 -0.56 13.64
C ILE A 47 1.10 -1.78 13.20
N GLN A 48 1.27 -2.79 14.06
CA GLN A 48 2.03 -3.99 13.70
C GLN A 48 1.36 -4.76 12.56
N GLU A 49 0.06 -5.00 12.64
CA GLU A 49 -0.69 -5.76 11.62
C GLU A 49 -0.66 -5.06 10.25
N VAL A 50 -0.84 -3.74 10.22
CA VAL A 50 -0.79 -2.97 8.97
C VAL A 50 0.62 -2.99 8.37
N LEU A 51 1.67 -2.90 9.19
CA LEU A 51 3.05 -3.00 8.69
C LEU A 51 3.37 -4.40 8.15
N ILE A 52 2.89 -5.45 8.81
CA ILE A 52 3.03 -6.84 8.32
C ILE A 52 2.35 -6.97 6.94
N ALA A 53 1.10 -6.51 6.81
CA ALA A 53 0.39 -6.57 5.54
C ALA A 53 1.10 -5.74 4.45
N LEU A 54 1.60 -4.54 4.79
CA LEU A 54 2.33 -3.69 3.85
C LEU A 54 3.60 -4.38 3.34
N PHE A 55 4.42 -4.95 4.23
CA PHE A 55 5.66 -5.62 3.84
C PHE A 55 5.43 -6.94 3.10
N ALA A 56 4.31 -7.62 3.37
CA ALA A 56 3.89 -8.82 2.65
C ALA A 56 3.20 -8.52 1.31
N GLY A 57 2.93 -7.25 0.97
CA GLY A 57 2.17 -6.87 -0.22
C GLY A 57 0.69 -7.26 -0.15
N GLY A 58 0.15 -7.45 1.05
CA GLY A 58 -1.24 -7.83 1.29
C GLY A 58 -2.20 -6.64 1.41
N HIS A 59 -3.45 -6.96 1.74
CA HIS A 59 -4.51 -5.98 2.00
C HIS A 59 -5.02 -6.12 3.44
N SER A 60 -5.36 -5.00 4.08
CA SER A 60 -5.90 -4.97 5.45
C SER A 60 -7.26 -4.30 5.49
N LEU A 61 -8.16 -4.84 6.30
CA LEU A 61 -9.45 -4.24 6.62
C LEU A 61 -9.43 -3.69 8.05
N ILE A 62 -9.55 -2.37 8.21
CA ILE A 62 -9.48 -1.72 9.53
C ILE A 62 -10.89 -1.39 10.04
N THR A 63 -11.41 -2.24 10.92
CA THR A 63 -12.72 -2.07 11.56
C THR A 63 -12.61 -1.31 12.89
N GLY A 64 -13.74 -0.87 13.45
CA GLY A 64 -13.77 -0.03 14.65
C GLY A 64 -14.61 1.23 14.49
N VAL A 65 -14.87 1.94 15.59
CA VAL A 65 -15.77 3.10 15.61
C VAL A 65 -15.20 4.30 14.85
N PRO A 66 -16.05 5.20 14.31
CA PRO A 66 -15.60 6.45 13.72
C PRO A 66 -14.78 7.28 14.71
N GLY A 67 -13.79 8.03 14.22
CA GLY A 67 -12.98 8.93 15.04
C GLY A 67 -11.71 8.32 15.64
N LEU A 68 -11.46 7.01 15.48
CA LEU A 68 -10.23 6.36 15.96
C LEU A 68 -9.01 6.56 15.05
N ALA A 69 -8.88 7.73 14.42
CA ALA A 69 -7.71 8.10 13.62
C ALA A 69 -7.30 7.10 12.51
N LYS A 70 -8.18 6.19 12.05
CA LYS A 70 -7.84 5.16 11.04
C LYS A 70 -7.29 5.75 9.74
N THR A 71 -7.94 6.80 9.24
CA THR A 71 -7.47 7.52 8.05
C THR A 71 -6.14 8.22 8.31
N LEU A 72 -5.96 8.79 9.51
CA LEU A 72 -4.71 9.43 9.91
C LEU A 72 -3.58 8.41 10.01
N LEU A 73 -3.84 7.21 10.54
CA LEU A 73 -2.88 6.11 10.63
C LEU A 73 -2.35 5.74 9.25
N ILE A 74 -3.23 5.41 8.30
CA ILE A 74 -2.80 5.01 6.94
C ILE A 74 -2.08 6.15 6.23
N LYS A 75 -2.59 7.39 6.35
CA LYS A 75 -1.92 8.56 5.77
C LYS A 75 -0.52 8.75 6.34
N THR A 76 -0.36 8.67 7.66
CA THR A 76 0.93 8.84 8.33
C THR A 76 1.91 7.73 7.94
N ILE A 77 1.43 6.49 7.77
CA ILE A 77 2.26 5.39 7.26
C ILE A 77 2.76 5.71 5.85
N ALA A 78 1.88 6.16 4.95
CA ALA A 78 2.25 6.53 3.60
C ALA A 78 3.27 7.68 3.58
N ASP A 79 3.07 8.73 4.41
CA ASP A 79 3.98 9.87 4.51
C ASP A 79 5.37 9.45 5.01
N ILE A 80 5.45 8.61 6.05
CA ILE A 80 6.73 8.12 6.61
C ILE A 80 7.48 7.23 5.62
N THR A 81 6.75 6.40 4.87
CA THR A 81 7.32 5.44 3.91
C THR A 81 7.46 6.03 2.51
N GLN A 82 7.12 7.31 2.31
CA GLN A 82 7.12 8.01 1.03
C GLN A 82 6.30 7.30 -0.07
N LEU A 83 5.20 6.66 0.32
CA LEU A 83 4.27 6.01 -0.60
C LEU A 83 3.18 6.98 -1.03
N SER A 84 2.63 6.76 -2.23
CA SER A 84 1.44 7.49 -2.69
C SER A 84 0.21 7.09 -1.87
N PHE A 85 -0.50 8.09 -1.36
CA PHE A 85 -1.76 7.89 -0.62
C PHE A 85 -2.96 8.25 -1.49
N GLY A 86 -3.87 7.29 -1.72
CA GLY A 86 -5.16 7.50 -2.38
C GLY A 86 -6.30 7.19 -1.41
N ARG A 87 -7.38 7.99 -1.44
CA ARG A 87 -8.58 7.77 -0.64
C ARG A 87 -9.82 7.80 -1.52
N ILE A 88 -10.59 6.72 -1.49
CA ILE A 88 -11.90 6.61 -2.14
C ILE A 88 -12.95 6.43 -1.06
N GLN A 89 -13.97 7.28 -1.08
CA GLN A 89 -15.14 7.11 -0.21
C GLN A 89 -16.19 6.32 -0.96
N PHE A 90 -16.49 5.10 -0.49
CA PHE A 90 -17.60 4.34 -1.02
C PHE A 90 -18.92 5.05 -0.66
N THR A 91 -19.70 5.35 -1.69
CA THR A 91 -21.09 5.83 -1.63
C THR A 91 -21.95 4.84 -2.44
N PRO A 92 -23.27 4.74 -2.17
CA PRO A 92 -24.13 3.81 -2.89
C PRO A 92 -24.18 4.07 -4.41
N ASP A 93 -23.85 5.30 -4.82
CA ASP A 93 -23.86 5.74 -6.22
C ASP A 93 -22.50 5.61 -6.92
N LEU A 94 -21.45 5.20 -6.20
CA LEU A 94 -20.10 5.13 -6.76
C LEU A 94 -20.04 4.10 -7.88
N MET A 95 -19.72 4.54 -9.09
CA MET A 95 -19.55 3.65 -10.24
C MET A 95 -18.10 3.19 -10.36
N PRO A 96 -17.83 1.98 -10.89
CA PRO A 96 -16.45 1.54 -11.17
C PRO A 96 -15.67 2.52 -12.07
N ALA A 97 -16.38 3.20 -12.97
CA ALA A 97 -15.83 4.24 -13.83
C ALA A 97 -15.32 5.46 -13.06
N ASP A 98 -15.89 5.79 -11.90
CA ASP A 98 -15.41 6.88 -11.03
C ASP A 98 -14.07 6.55 -10.37
N VAL A 99 -13.72 5.25 -10.30
CA VAL A 99 -12.52 4.74 -9.65
C VAL A 99 -11.39 4.53 -10.67
N ILE A 100 -11.69 3.90 -11.81
CA ILE A 100 -10.70 3.55 -12.85
C ILE A 100 -10.52 4.71 -13.85
N GLY A 101 -11.60 5.45 -14.12
CA GLY A 101 -11.68 6.47 -15.16
C GLY A 101 -12.73 6.16 -16.21
N THR A 102 -13.08 7.18 -17.00
CA THR A 102 -14.12 7.11 -18.03
C THR A 102 -13.73 7.92 -19.26
N GLU A 103 -14.29 7.58 -20.42
CA GLU A 103 -14.19 8.41 -21.62
C GLU A 103 -15.28 9.48 -21.60
N VAL A 104 -14.86 10.74 -21.71
CA VAL A 104 -15.75 11.91 -21.76
C VAL A 104 -15.68 12.51 -23.16
N VAL A 105 -16.85 12.83 -23.72
CA VAL A 105 -16.92 13.60 -24.96
C VAL A 105 -16.64 15.07 -24.63
N GLU A 106 -15.54 15.60 -25.15
CA GLU A 106 -15.25 17.03 -25.13
C GLU A 106 -15.60 17.64 -26.48
N GLU A 107 -16.18 18.85 -26.46
CA GLU A 107 -16.46 19.64 -27.66
C GLU A 107 -15.51 20.83 -27.70
N ASP A 108 -14.76 20.96 -28.80
CA ASP A 108 -13.85 22.08 -29.01
C ASP A 108 -14.66 23.36 -29.29
N ALA A 109 -14.55 24.33 -28.38
CA ALA A 109 -15.31 25.59 -28.41
C ALA A 109 -15.09 26.44 -29.67
N LEU A 110 -13.97 26.25 -30.38
CA LEU A 110 -13.65 27.02 -31.59
C LEU A 110 -14.09 26.30 -32.88
N THR A 111 -14.11 24.96 -32.87
CA THR A 111 -14.32 24.16 -34.09
C THR A 111 -15.62 23.36 -34.08
N GLY A 112 -16.30 23.26 -32.93
CA GLY A 112 -17.53 22.46 -32.76
C GLY A 112 -17.31 20.95 -32.92
N ARG A 113 -16.06 20.49 -33.02
CA ARG A 113 -15.73 19.07 -33.17
C ARG A 113 -15.78 18.39 -31.82
N ARG A 114 -16.36 17.18 -31.80
CA ARG A 114 -16.40 16.32 -30.62
C ARG A 114 -15.27 15.30 -30.69
N HIS A 115 -14.49 15.18 -29.61
CA HIS A 115 -13.51 14.13 -29.43
C HIS A 115 -13.73 13.40 -28.11
N LEU A 116 -13.37 12.13 -28.07
CA LEU A 116 -13.34 11.36 -26.83
C LEU A 116 -12.02 11.63 -26.12
N LYS A 117 -12.09 11.98 -24.84
CA LYS A 117 -10.94 12.15 -23.95
C LYS A 117 -11.11 11.27 -22.73
N PHE A 118 -10.09 10.47 -22.45
CA PHE A 118 -10.05 9.68 -21.23
C PHE A 118 -9.75 10.56 -20.02
N VAL A 119 -10.60 10.49 -19.01
CA VAL A 119 -10.41 11.13 -17.70
C VAL A 119 -10.09 10.03 -16.69
N LYS A 120 -8.85 10.04 -16.18
CA LYS A 120 -8.38 9.01 -15.24
C LYS A 120 -9.04 9.18 -13.87
N GLY A 121 -9.49 8.07 -13.28
CA GLY A 121 -9.96 8.02 -11.91
C GLY A 121 -8.83 8.14 -10.87
N PRO A 122 -9.15 8.09 -9.57
CA PRO A 122 -8.17 8.20 -8.49
C PRO A 122 -7.15 7.04 -8.42
N ILE A 123 -7.37 5.92 -9.13
CA ILE A 123 -6.39 4.83 -9.27
C ILE A 123 -6.04 4.54 -10.74
#